data_AF-A0A8J7KNW2-F1
#
_entry.id   AF-A0A8J7KNW2-F1
#
_cell.length_a   1.000
_cell.length_b   1.000
_cell.length_c   1.000
_cell.angle_alpha   90.00
_cell.angle_beta   90.00
_cell.angle_gamma   90.00
#
_symmetry.space_group_name_H-M   'P 1'
#
loop_
_entity.id
_entity.type
_entity.pdbx_description
1 polymer ?
#
loop_
_entity_poly.entity_id
_entity_poly.type
_entity_poly.pdbx_seq_one_letter_code
_entity_poly.pdbx_strand_id
1 'polypeptide(L)'
;MPTFETQQPGGRARASFINSITDEVTALRALHNPGWSTFTPALTAATTAPNLGSTGSAVGRWWWHGAFVFTEIALTFGGTGVAAGSGAYRLSLPTPPNPADRAIGSLYLAHPGTSAVQAGVCRVNGGVLELIGPTALVTHAAPWTWAAGDSITASIAYNPA
;
A
#
# COMPACT_ATOMS: atom_id res chain seq x y z
N MET A 1 -5.53 36.40 -52.52
CA MET A 1 -5.35 35.25 -51.61
C MET A 1 -5.50 35.77 -50.18
N PRO A 2 -6.42 35.23 -49.36
CA PRO A 2 -6.52 35.61 -47.96
C PRO A 2 -5.23 35.20 -47.24
N THR A 3 -4.59 36.14 -46.56
CA THR A 3 -3.42 35.88 -45.71
C THR A 3 -3.84 35.04 -44.51
N PHE A 4 -2.93 34.22 -43.96
CA PHE A 4 -3.17 33.29 -42.85
C PHE A 4 -3.85 33.92 -41.61
N GLU A 5 -3.76 35.25 -41.46
CA GLU A 5 -4.46 36.04 -40.43
C GLU A 5 -5.99 36.04 -40.58
N THR A 6 -6.52 35.93 -41.80
CA THR A 6 -7.98 35.98 -42.06
C THR A 6 -8.72 34.68 -41.73
N GLN A 7 -8.00 33.60 -41.39
CA GLN A 7 -8.59 32.32 -40.92
C GLN A 7 -8.56 32.17 -39.40
N GLN A 8 -8.16 33.20 -38.66
CA GLN A 8 -8.08 33.12 -37.22
C GLN A 8 -9.49 33.11 -36.59
N PRO A 9 -9.85 32.06 -35.82
CA PRO A 9 -11.16 31.99 -35.16
C PRO A 9 -11.35 33.21 -34.27
N GLY A 10 -12.55 33.81 -34.29
CA GLY A 10 -12.89 34.96 -33.45
C GLY A 10 -12.63 34.70 -31.96
N GLY A 11 -12.47 35.76 -31.16
CA GLY A 11 -12.01 35.66 -29.76
C GLY A 11 -12.76 34.66 -28.88
N ARG A 12 -14.07 34.43 -29.14
CA ARG A 12 -14.88 33.42 -28.43
C ARG A 12 -14.47 31.97 -28.76
N ALA A 13 -14.15 31.68 -30.02
CA ALA A 13 -13.71 30.34 -30.43
C ALA A 13 -12.32 29.99 -29.87
N ARG A 14 -11.43 30.99 -29.77
CA ARG A 14 -10.12 30.82 -29.10
C ARG A 14 -10.26 30.56 -27.61
N ALA A 15 -11.10 31.33 -26.93
CA ALA A 15 -11.35 31.15 -25.50
C ALA A 15 -11.92 29.75 -25.20
N SER A 16 -12.85 29.25 -26.02
CA SER A 16 -13.42 27.91 -25.86
C SER A 16 -12.36 26.80 -25.99
N PHE A 17 -11.44 26.92 -26.96
CA PHE A 17 -10.36 25.94 -27.16
C PHE A 17 -9.32 25.99 -26.02
N ILE A 18 -8.97 27.18 -25.54
CA ILE A 18 -8.05 27.33 -24.40
C ILE A 18 -8.66 26.71 -23.13
N ASN A 19 -9.96 26.93 -22.91
CA ASN A 19 -10.66 26.32 -21.78
C ASN A 19 -10.67 24.79 -21.88
N SER A 20 -10.99 24.23 -23.06
CA SER A 20 -10.99 22.78 -23.23
C SER A 20 -9.62 22.15 -23.01
N ILE A 21 -8.54 22.79 -23.49
CA ILE A 21 -7.18 22.32 -23.20
C ILE A 21 -6.87 22.41 -21.71
N THR A 22 -7.27 23.50 -21.05
CA THR A 22 -7.02 23.69 -19.63
C THR A 22 -7.73 22.62 -18.80
N ASP A 23 -8.97 22.29 -19.15
CA ASP A 23 -9.75 21.23 -18.53
C ASP A 23 -9.11 19.86 -18.76
N GLU A 24 -8.67 19.57 -20.00
CA GLU A 24 -7.98 18.33 -20.34
C GLU A 24 -6.65 18.19 -19.59
N VAL A 25 -5.82 19.24 -19.54
CA VAL A 25 -4.56 19.25 -18.78
C VAL A 25 -4.83 19.06 -17.29
N THR A 26 -5.89 19.65 -16.76
CA THR A 26 -6.28 19.48 -15.35
C THR A 26 -6.70 18.05 -15.06
N ALA A 27 -7.51 17.45 -15.94
CA ALA A 27 -7.93 16.05 -15.83
C ALA A 27 -6.73 15.09 -15.94
N LEU A 28 -5.82 15.33 -16.89
CA LEU A 28 -4.60 14.53 -17.05
C LEU A 28 -3.67 14.64 -15.85
N ARG A 29 -3.55 15.83 -15.24
CA ARG A 29 -2.77 16.01 -14.00
C ARG A 29 -3.37 15.22 -12.84
N ALA A 30 -4.69 15.26 -12.68
CA ALA A 30 -5.38 14.50 -11.64
C ALA A 30 -5.23 12.99 -11.86
N LEU A 31 -5.26 12.52 -13.11
CA LEU A 31 -5.04 11.13 -13.47
C LEU A 31 -3.58 10.69 -13.28
N HIS A 32 -2.61 11.55 -13.57
CA HIS A 32 -1.19 11.23 -13.47
C HIS A 32 -0.66 11.27 -12.03
N ASN A 33 -1.29 12.08 -11.16
CA ASN A 33 -0.95 12.18 -9.75
C ASN A 33 -2.20 11.96 -8.88
N PRO A 34 -2.81 10.76 -8.94
CA PRO A 34 -3.91 10.44 -8.05
C PRO A 34 -3.33 10.44 -6.65
N GLY A 35 -3.72 11.42 -5.83
CA GLY A 35 -3.24 11.52 -4.46
C GLY A 35 -3.41 10.19 -3.70
N TRP A 36 -2.66 10.03 -2.61
CA TRP A 36 -2.76 8.84 -1.77
C TRP A 36 -4.19 8.59 -1.31
N SER A 37 -4.70 7.39 -1.58
CA SER A 37 -5.96 6.85 -1.07
C SER A 37 -5.69 6.03 0.18
N THR A 38 -6.62 6.04 1.13
CA THR A 38 -6.50 5.23 2.36
C THR A 38 -7.20 3.88 2.20
N PHE A 39 -6.75 2.89 2.96
CA PHE A 39 -7.41 1.60 3.12
C PHE A 39 -7.06 0.99 4.49
N THR A 40 -7.84 0.01 4.93
CA THR A 40 -7.57 -0.73 6.17
C THR A 40 -6.99 -2.09 5.81
N PRO A 41 -5.67 -2.30 5.98
CA PRO A 41 -5.06 -3.61 5.75
C PRO A 41 -5.56 -4.60 6.80
N ALA A 42 -5.71 -5.86 6.40
CA ALA A 42 -6.04 -6.96 7.28
C ALA A 42 -4.78 -7.79 7.52
N LEU A 43 -4.38 -7.92 8.78
CA LEU A 43 -3.39 -8.92 9.19
C LEU A 43 -4.12 -10.24 9.43
N THR A 44 -3.78 -11.25 8.63
CA THR A 44 -4.30 -12.61 8.77
C THR A 44 -3.15 -13.57 9.05
N ALA A 45 -3.48 -14.81 9.41
CA ALA A 45 -2.49 -15.88 9.53
C ALA A 45 -3.04 -17.17 8.92
N ALA A 46 -2.14 -18.10 8.61
CA ALA A 46 -2.48 -19.36 7.95
C ALA A 46 -3.47 -20.25 8.75
N THR A 47 -3.55 -20.10 10.07
CA THR A 47 -4.39 -20.96 10.92
C THR A 47 -5.40 -20.16 11.76
N THR A 48 -4.95 -19.21 12.57
CA THR A 48 -5.86 -18.35 13.35
C THR A 48 -5.44 -16.89 13.21
N ALA A 49 -6.37 -16.04 12.77
CA ALA A 49 -6.08 -14.62 12.57
C ALA A 49 -5.67 -13.93 13.88
N PRO A 50 -4.66 -13.03 13.85
CA PRO A 50 -4.29 -12.24 15.01
C PRO A 50 -5.40 -11.25 15.41
N ASN A 51 -5.50 -10.97 16.71
CA ASN A 51 -6.24 -9.84 17.25
C ASN A 51 -5.25 -8.74 17.63
N LEU A 52 -5.35 -7.57 16.99
CA LEU A 52 -4.49 -6.42 17.26
C LEU A 52 -4.77 -5.78 18.63
N GLY A 53 -5.84 -6.17 19.31
CA GLY A 53 -6.25 -5.65 20.62
C GLY A 53 -7.13 -4.41 20.54
N SER A 54 -7.64 -3.97 21.69
CA SER A 54 -8.67 -2.93 21.82
C SER A 54 -8.24 -1.55 21.32
N THR A 55 -6.93 -1.25 21.35
CA THR A 55 -6.37 -0.01 20.81
C THR A 55 -5.34 -0.30 19.72
N GLY A 56 -5.35 -1.52 19.17
CA GLY A 56 -4.56 -1.86 18.00
C GLY A 56 -5.04 -1.09 16.77
N SER A 57 -4.16 -0.91 15.80
CA SER A 57 -4.45 -0.16 14.58
C SER A 57 -3.93 -0.87 13.34
N ALA A 58 -4.66 -0.68 12.24
CA ALA A 58 -4.29 -1.13 10.92
C ALA A 58 -4.59 0.00 9.94
N VAL A 59 -3.53 0.66 9.46
CA VAL A 59 -3.66 1.81 8.57
C VAL A 59 -2.81 1.56 7.34
N GLY A 60 -3.41 1.79 6.18
CA GLY A 60 -2.71 1.71 4.91
C GLY A 60 -3.04 2.90 4.03
N ARG A 61 -2.09 3.24 3.16
CA ARG A 61 -2.31 4.17 2.06
C ARG A 61 -1.71 3.63 0.78
N TRP A 62 -2.30 3.98 -0.34
CA TRP A 62 -1.90 3.49 -1.64
C TRP A 62 -2.19 4.50 -2.75
N TRP A 63 -1.52 4.33 -3.88
CA TRP A 63 -1.78 5.09 -5.10
C TRP A 63 -1.28 4.32 -6.31
N TRP A 64 -1.83 4.67 -7.47
CA TRP A 64 -1.41 4.12 -8.76
C TRP A 64 -0.29 4.97 -9.36
N HIS A 65 0.69 4.29 -9.94
CA HIS A 65 1.67 4.92 -10.81
C HIS A 65 1.91 4.04 -12.04
N GLY A 66 1.28 4.42 -13.16
CA GLY A 66 1.25 3.58 -14.36
C GLY A 66 0.56 2.24 -14.09
N ALA A 67 1.27 1.14 -14.36
CA ALA A 67 0.77 -0.23 -14.15
C ALA A 67 1.08 -0.79 -12.74
N PHE A 68 1.65 0.02 -11.84
CA PHE A 68 2.01 -0.42 -10.49
C PHE A 68 1.16 0.26 -9.44
N VAL A 69 0.91 -0.48 -8.35
CA VAL A 69 0.34 0.04 -7.12
C VAL A 69 1.47 0.17 -6.10
N PHE A 70 1.59 1.36 -5.55
CA PHE A 70 2.47 1.65 -4.42
C PHE A 70 1.62 1.66 -3.16
N THR A 71 2.13 1.05 -2.09
CA THR A 71 1.37 0.84 -0.86
C THR A 71 2.29 0.98 0.35
N GLU A 72 1.81 1.68 1.36
CA GLU A 72 2.40 1.73 2.68
C GLU A 72 1.39 1.21 3.69
N ILE A 73 1.84 0.34 4.59
CA ILE A 73 1.04 -0.29 5.64
C ILE A 73 1.74 -0.09 6.97
N ALA A 74 0.98 0.28 7.99
CA ALA A 74 1.42 0.30 9.38
C ALA A 74 0.36 -0.40 10.25
N LEU A 75 0.81 -1.37 11.05
CA LEU A 75 0.02 -2.09 12.02
C LEU A 75 0.64 -1.91 13.39
N THR A 76 -0.18 -1.79 14.42
CA THR A 76 0.26 -1.75 15.80
C THR A 76 -0.64 -2.65 16.65
N PHE A 77 -0.04 -3.53 17.42
CA PHE A 77 -0.73 -4.27 18.47
C PHE A 77 -0.88 -3.35 19.69
N GLY A 78 -2.07 -3.28 20.29
CA GLY A 78 -2.32 -2.31 21.34
C GLY A 78 -3.51 -2.64 22.24
N GLY A 79 -3.38 -2.24 23.51
CA GLY A 79 -4.46 -2.37 24.49
C GLY A 79 -4.65 -3.80 25.00
N THR A 80 -5.87 -4.11 25.45
CA THR A 80 -6.22 -5.43 25.97
C THR A 80 -6.71 -6.36 24.86
N GLY A 81 -6.65 -7.67 25.09
CA GLY A 81 -7.15 -8.66 24.13
C GLY A 81 -6.25 -8.90 22.92
N VAL A 82 -5.01 -8.39 22.93
CA VAL A 82 -3.99 -8.76 21.93
C VAL A 82 -3.80 -10.27 21.91
N ALA A 83 -3.90 -10.86 20.73
CA ALA A 83 -3.63 -12.27 20.50
C ALA A 83 -2.87 -12.43 19.17
N ALA A 84 -1.69 -13.04 19.21
CA ALA A 84 -0.86 -13.25 18.03
C ALA A 84 -1.48 -14.21 16.99
N GLY A 85 -2.56 -14.91 17.35
CA GLY A 85 -3.13 -15.95 16.48
C GLY A 85 -2.14 -17.12 16.28
N SER A 86 -2.20 -17.76 15.12
CA SER A 86 -1.31 -18.90 14.80
C SER A 86 -1.05 -19.05 13.29
N GLY A 87 0.17 -19.49 12.96
CA GLY A 87 0.65 -19.67 11.59
C GLY A 87 1.42 -18.47 11.03
N ALA A 88 1.79 -18.56 9.75
CA ALA A 88 2.50 -17.50 9.03
C ALA A 88 1.59 -16.32 8.73
N TYR A 89 2.09 -15.11 8.95
CA TYR A 89 1.36 -13.86 8.78
C TYR A 89 1.27 -13.45 7.31
N ARG A 90 0.13 -12.87 6.98
CA ARG A 90 -0.22 -12.37 5.65
C ARG A 90 -0.91 -11.02 5.76
N LEU A 91 -0.63 -10.13 4.82
CA LEU A 91 -1.26 -8.81 4.74
C LEU A 91 -2.19 -8.71 3.55
N SER A 92 -3.34 -8.06 3.72
CA SER A 92 -4.14 -7.66 2.56
C SER A 92 -3.53 -6.45 1.86
N LEU A 93 -3.64 -6.45 0.53
CA LEU A 93 -3.32 -5.33 -0.34
C LEU A 93 -4.63 -4.66 -0.82
N PRO A 94 -4.60 -3.37 -1.19
CA PRO A 94 -5.79 -2.66 -1.66
C PRO A 94 -6.35 -3.26 -2.96
N THR A 95 -5.50 -3.87 -3.77
CA THR A 95 -5.87 -4.67 -4.93
C THR A 95 -5.12 -6.01 -4.91
N PRO A 96 -5.71 -7.11 -5.41
CA PRO A 96 -5.01 -8.39 -5.49
C PRO A 96 -3.70 -8.27 -6.30
N PRO A 97 -2.57 -8.79 -5.81
CA PRO A 97 -1.33 -8.79 -6.57
C PRO A 97 -1.34 -9.87 -7.67
N ASN A 98 -0.60 -9.64 -8.75
CA ASN A 98 -0.33 -10.68 -9.75
C ASN A 98 0.32 -11.91 -9.05
N PRO A 99 -0.18 -13.14 -9.28
CA PRO A 99 0.16 -14.33 -8.48
C PRO A 99 1.56 -14.93 -8.72
N ALA A 100 2.59 -14.10 -8.93
CA ALA A 100 3.98 -14.53 -9.06
C ALA A 100 4.65 -14.74 -7.70
N ASP A 101 5.65 -15.63 -7.63
CA ASP A 101 6.55 -15.76 -6.47
C ASP A 101 7.71 -14.75 -6.61
N ARG A 102 7.61 -13.62 -5.90
CA ARG A 102 8.65 -12.57 -5.93
C ARG A 102 8.56 -11.62 -4.73
N ALA A 103 9.71 -11.08 -4.34
CA ALA A 103 9.76 -9.95 -3.41
C ALA A 103 9.22 -8.67 -4.08
N ILE A 104 8.40 -7.92 -3.37
CA ILE A 104 7.72 -6.71 -3.87
C ILE A 104 7.83 -5.50 -2.93
N GLY A 105 8.53 -5.63 -1.80
CA GLY A 105 8.64 -4.54 -0.85
C GLY A 105 9.55 -4.83 0.33
N SER A 106 9.75 -3.81 1.14
CA SER A 106 10.46 -3.88 2.41
C SER A 106 9.49 -4.09 3.57
N LEU A 107 10.03 -4.66 4.63
CA LEU A 107 9.34 -4.90 5.90
C LEU A 107 10.19 -4.34 7.03
N TYR A 108 9.54 -3.69 7.99
CA TYR A 108 10.13 -3.23 9.23
C TYR A 108 9.27 -3.70 10.40
N LEU A 109 9.89 -4.38 11.35
CA LEU A 109 9.25 -4.93 12.54
C LEU A 109 9.87 -4.29 13.76
N ALA A 110 9.06 -3.86 14.72
CA ALA A 110 9.55 -3.30 15.98
C ALA A 110 8.86 -3.93 17.18
N HIS A 111 9.67 -4.20 18.20
CA HIS A 111 9.27 -4.71 19.50
C HIS A 111 9.87 -3.80 20.58
N PRO A 112 9.18 -2.70 20.92
CA PRO A 112 9.73 -1.69 21.83
C PRO A 112 9.94 -2.24 23.24
N GLY A 113 9.23 -3.30 23.65
CA GLY A 113 9.39 -3.95 24.96
C GLY A 113 10.82 -4.45 25.22
N THR A 114 11.59 -4.78 24.18
CA THR A 114 13.02 -5.14 24.29
C THR A 114 13.92 -4.28 23.40
N SER A 115 13.40 -3.19 22.85
CA SER A 115 14.08 -2.35 21.85
C SER A 115 14.58 -3.13 20.63
N ALA A 116 13.93 -4.26 20.29
CA ALA A 116 14.30 -5.07 19.14
C ALA A 116 13.67 -4.52 17.87
N VAL A 117 14.45 -4.49 16.80
CA VAL A 117 14.02 -4.09 15.46
C VAL A 117 14.55 -5.08 14.43
N GLN A 118 13.75 -5.37 13.41
CA GLN A 118 14.16 -6.23 12.32
C GLN A 118 13.69 -5.68 10.98
N ALA A 119 14.56 -5.77 9.99
CA ALA A 119 14.22 -5.54 8.60
C ALA A 119 13.94 -6.87 7.89
N GLY A 120 13.08 -6.83 6.90
CA GLY A 120 12.72 -8.00 6.10
C GLY A 120 12.21 -7.60 4.72
N VAL A 121 11.56 -8.55 4.06
CA VAL A 121 10.95 -8.35 2.74
C VAL A 121 9.49 -8.77 2.75
N CYS A 122 8.70 -8.10 1.92
CA CYS A 122 7.34 -8.51 1.58
C CYS A 122 7.38 -9.30 0.28
N ARG A 123 6.78 -10.49 0.27
CA ARG A 123 6.79 -11.40 -0.89
C ARG A 123 5.37 -11.76 -1.29
N VAL A 124 5.09 -11.80 -2.59
CA VAL A 124 3.87 -12.45 -3.10
C VAL A 124 4.15 -13.92 -3.31
N ASN A 125 3.26 -14.79 -2.86
CA ASN A 125 3.29 -16.22 -3.12
C ASN A 125 1.85 -16.68 -3.44
N GLY A 126 1.61 -17.10 -4.69
CA GLY A 126 0.28 -17.54 -5.13
C GLY A 126 -0.82 -16.47 -4.99
N GLY A 127 -0.47 -15.19 -5.16
CA GLY A 127 -1.41 -14.06 -5.03
C GLY A 127 -1.62 -13.56 -3.60
N VAL A 128 -0.90 -14.11 -2.63
CA VAL A 128 -0.97 -13.71 -1.22
C VAL A 128 0.31 -13.00 -0.80
N LEU A 129 0.17 -11.89 -0.08
CA LEU A 129 1.31 -11.17 0.47
C LEU A 129 1.75 -11.80 1.81
N GLU A 130 2.93 -12.39 1.81
CA GLU A 130 3.61 -12.97 2.96
C GLU A 130 4.71 -12.04 3.46
N LEU A 131 4.97 -12.13 4.77
CA LEU A 131 5.99 -11.35 5.46
C LEU A 131 7.19 -12.24 5.78
N ILE A 132 8.38 -11.84 5.36
CA ILE A 132 9.61 -12.59 5.59
C ILE A 132 10.55 -11.73 6.43
N GLY A 133 10.85 -12.18 7.64
CA GLY A 133 11.87 -11.60 8.50
C GLY A 133 13.28 -12.02 8.09
N PRO A 134 14.31 -11.70 8.89
CA PRO A 134 15.71 -11.99 8.54
C PRO A 134 16.03 -13.47 8.32
N THR A 135 15.34 -14.37 9.04
CA THR A 135 15.68 -15.80 9.08
C THR A 135 14.53 -16.74 8.72
N ALA A 136 13.29 -16.25 8.74
CA ALA A 136 12.09 -17.06 8.52
C ALA A 136 10.88 -16.19 8.14
N LEU A 137 9.77 -16.85 7.77
CA LEU A 137 8.47 -16.18 7.70
C LEU A 137 8.12 -15.54 9.05
N VAL A 138 7.49 -14.38 9.01
CA VAL A 138 6.90 -13.78 10.20
C VAL A 138 5.68 -14.61 10.58
N THR A 139 5.59 -14.97 11.85
CA THR A 139 4.53 -15.81 12.42
C THR A 139 4.12 -15.26 13.78
N HIS A 140 3.13 -15.90 14.40
CA HIS A 140 2.76 -15.64 15.79
C HIS A 140 3.91 -15.75 16.83
N ALA A 141 4.96 -16.52 16.55
CA ALA A 141 6.08 -16.75 17.47
C ALA A 141 7.44 -16.29 16.91
N ALA A 142 7.47 -15.80 15.67
CA ALA A 142 8.68 -15.34 15.00
C ALA A 142 8.43 -13.97 14.34
N PRO A 143 9.33 -13.00 14.51
CA PRO A 143 10.62 -13.11 15.19
C PRO A 143 10.57 -13.14 16.72
N TRP A 144 9.44 -12.80 17.30
CA TRP A 144 9.18 -12.85 18.74
C TRP A 144 7.69 -13.15 18.98
N THR A 145 7.34 -13.32 20.25
CA THR A 145 5.94 -13.38 20.68
C THR A 145 5.34 -11.98 20.63
N TRP A 146 4.35 -11.77 19.77
CA TRP A 146 3.70 -10.47 19.57
C TRP A 146 2.88 -10.04 20.78
N ALA A 147 3.10 -8.81 21.24
CA ALA A 147 2.43 -8.20 22.38
C ALA A 147 2.01 -6.75 22.09
N ALA A 148 1.28 -6.14 23.02
CA ALA A 148 0.90 -4.73 22.92
C ALA A 148 2.15 -3.83 22.85
N GLY A 149 2.16 -2.90 21.90
CA GLY A 149 3.28 -2.01 21.58
C GLY A 149 4.04 -2.44 20.32
N ASP A 150 3.90 -3.68 19.87
CA ASP A 150 4.61 -4.18 18.70
C ASP A 150 4.04 -3.62 17.40
N SER A 151 4.88 -3.48 16.38
CA SER A 151 4.46 -2.94 15.09
C SER A 151 5.03 -3.68 13.89
N ILE A 152 4.25 -3.64 12.82
CA ILE A 152 4.59 -4.16 11.49
C ILE A 152 4.38 -3.03 10.49
N THR A 153 5.43 -2.62 9.80
CA THR A 153 5.39 -1.59 8.77
C THR A 153 5.92 -2.15 7.46
N ALA A 154 5.24 -1.88 6.35
CA ALA A 154 5.64 -2.33 5.03
C ALA A 154 5.53 -1.21 3.99
N SER A 155 6.50 -1.17 3.07
CA SER A 155 6.48 -0.31 1.89
C SER A 155 6.64 -1.18 0.65
N ILE A 156 5.67 -1.10 -0.26
CA ILE A 156 5.45 -2.12 -1.29
C ILE A 156 5.18 -1.45 -2.64
N ALA A 157 5.73 -2.02 -3.71
CA ALA A 157 5.38 -1.69 -5.09
C ALA A 157 5.11 -2.99 -5.86
N TYR A 158 3.91 -3.13 -6.42
CA TYR A 158 3.50 -4.37 -7.09
C TYR A 158 2.66 -4.11 -8.33
N ASN A 159 2.69 -5.06 -9.25
CA ASN A 159 1.74 -5.13 -10.35
C ASN A 159 0.51 -5.92 -9.87
N PRO A 160 -0.71 -5.35 -9.90
CA PRO A 160 -1.92 -6.07 -9.57
C PRO A 160 -2.27 -7.15 -10.61
N ALA A 161 -3.22 -8.02 -10.25
CA ALA A 161 -3.72 -9.09 -11.11
C ALA A 161 -4.65 -8.58 -12.21
#